data_AF-A0A0K1EEQ3-F1
#
_entry.id   AF-A0A0K1EEQ3-F1
#
_cell.length_a   1.000
_cell.length_b   1.000
_cell.length_c   1.000
_cell.angle_alpha   90.00
_cell.angle_beta   90.00
_cell.angle_gamma   90.00
#
_symmetry.space_group_name_H-M   'P 1'
#
loop_
_entity.id
_entity.type
_entity.pdbx_description
1 polymer ?
#
loop_
_entity_poly.entity_id
_entity_poly.type
_entity_poly.pdbx_seq_one_letter_code
_entity_poly.pdbx_strand_id
1 'polypeptide(L)'
;MEPFASYLARRHVTDKGFVVGLPDIAAPLSEHADLALTYGDGYAFSMLCIVDAEEDASKRWPIEVERLVEIGKGCLEFTGRMNGTKLPVGIQIIEVRSSITEEDRARLKALQRVPGLAKVGVTAMILVPATGEAWSSAPLGFLRQREMRKLMTEPRVEPGDEPGPVAATGAGGRPVVTCAMLAVLALAFAAQHLYAVGPGQPGSLSVLAEAKGLLGSSVPTLITLGGLRGELTVGAGEWHRVLTATLLHGDLFHLALNGVALFLGAALLESFVGRAWLVPLFLAGALGGSLASLMWNSEAAVGVGASGAIMGLLAGALVLTYRLPARDRAPLTMPLMQMLVPSLIPLATHRSSGKVDFAAHLGGALAGAVAGAILLRLWPRDRPTPRFGRAALTLTGVGVMLYAFAIWQAALLRPTYEGAFQGEFLTKDDFDKKFASQPVSELISRFPEDPYVYYLAALQPQDDGGTKEREAYLRQGLSKQGALRLHYPDRKLDVEMRRMLAVMLTNQGRAAEATEVARPACDVGSRDLAPFCR
;
A
#
# COMPACT_ATOMS: atom_id res chain seq x y z
N MET A 1 -34.53 -10.90 35.02
CA MET A 1 -33.56 -10.48 34.00
C MET A 1 -32.36 -11.40 34.14
N GLU A 2 -31.89 -12.04 33.06
CA GLU A 2 -30.71 -12.94 33.09
C GLU A 2 -29.48 -12.24 33.71
N PRO A 3 -28.72 -12.82 34.67
CA PRO A 3 -27.53 -12.19 35.26
C PRO A 3 -26.52 -11.72 34.20
N PHE A 4 -25.80 -10.63 34.45
CA PHE A 4 -24.91 -10.07 33.44
C PHE A 4 -23.78 -11.03 33.06
N ALA A 5 -23.25 -11.82 34.00
CA ALA A 5 -22.24 -12.83 33.72
C ALA A 5 -22.72 -13.88 32.71
N SER A 6 -23.96 -14.37 32.86
CA SER A 6 -24.58 -15.33 31.94
C SER A 6 -24.80 -14.71 30.55
N TYR A 7 -25.33 -13.48 30.51
CA TYR A 7 -25.48 -12.72 29.27
C TYR A 7 -24.14 -12.52 28.56
N LEU A 8 -23.09 -12.13 29.28
CA LEU A 8 -21.75 -11.93 28.77
C LEU A 8 -21.17 -13.22 28.18
N ALA A 9 -21.32 -14.34 28.87
CA ALA A 9 -20.87 -15.64 28.39
C ALA A 9 -21.59 -16.02 27.08
N ARG A 10 -22.92 -15.85 27.02
CA ARG A 10 -23.70 -16.10 25.81
C ARG A 10 -23.24 -15.24 24.64
N ARG A 11 -22.98 -13.94 24.85
CA ARG A 11 -22.44 -13.06 23.81
C ARG A 11 -21.04 -13.49 23.33
N HIS A 12 -20.20 -14.04 24.20
CA HIS A 12 -18.90 -14.61 23.79
C HIS A 12 -19.06 -15.87 22.93
N VAL A 13 -20.05 -16.71 23.24
CA VAL A 13 -20.38 -17.88 22.43
C VAL A 13 -20.91 -17.44 21.06
N THR A 14 -21.95 -16.60 21.03
CA THR A 14 -22.61 -16.18 19.77
C THR A 14 -21.73 -15.28 18.90
N ASP A 15 -21.10 -14.24 19.47
CA ASP A 15 -20.37 -13.24 18.66
C ASP A 15 -18.91 -13.61 18.41
N LYS A 16 -18.27 -14.29 19.38
CA LYS A 16 -16.82 -14.52 19.39
C LYS A 16 -16.45 -15.98 19.19
N GLY A 17 -17.42 -16.89 19.05
CA GLY A 17 -17.19 -18.30 18.74
C GLY A 17 -16.55 -19.07 19.88
N PHE A 18 -16.72 -18.61 21.13
CA PHE A 18 -16.33 -19.41 22.30
C PHE A 18 -17.26 -20.62 22.44
N VAL A 19 -16.75 -21.67 23.08
CA VAL A 19 -17.49 -22.88 23.46
C VAL A 19 -17.47 -22.98 24.98
N VAL A 20 -18.56 -23.49 25.56
CA VAL A 20 -18.67 -23.69 27.01
C VAL A 20 -17.75 -24.82 27.46
N GLY A 21 -17.03 -24.58 28.55
CA GLY A 21 -16.09 -25.53 29.15
C GLY A 21 -14.62 -25.22 28.86
N LEU A 22 -13.75 -25.89 29.61
CA LEU A 22 -12.29 -25.86 29.48
C LEU A 22 -11.77 -27.27 29.14
N PRO A 23 -10.61 -27.40 28.49
CA PRO A 23 -9.95 -28.71 28.35
C PRO A 23 -9.55 -29.28 29.71
N ASP A 24 -9.41 -30.60 29.80
CA ASP A 24 -9.10 -31.31 31.06
C ASP A 24 -7.87 -30.76 31.79
N ILE A 25 -6.83 -30.36 31.03
CA ILE A 25 -5.61 -29.75 31.57
C ILE A 25 -5.89 -28.44 32.34
N ALA A 26 -6.95 -27.72 31.95
CA ALA A 26 -7.38 -26.48 32.57
C ALA A 26 -8.62 -26.65 33.46
N ALA A 27 -9.05 -27.88 33.77
CA ALA A 27 -10.15 -28.15 34.69
C ALA A 27 -10.04 -27.43 36.05
N PRO A 28 -8.84 -27.29 36.67
CA PRO A 28 -8.70 -26.56 37.93
C PRO A 28 -9.14 -25.08 37.86
N LEU A 29 -9.16 -24.47 36.67
CA LEU A 29 -9.66 -23.10 36.51
C LEU A 29 -11.19 -23.03 36.63
N SER A 30 -11.89 -24.10 36.24
CA SER A 30 -13.36 -24.16 36.29
C SER A 30 -13.89 -24.30 37.72
N GLU A 31 -13.08 -24.81 38.65
CA GLU A 31 -13.44 -24.88 40.09
C GLU A 31 -13.57 -23.48 40.73
N HIS A 32 -12.99 -22.47 40.10
CA HIS A 32 -12.92 -21.10 40.60
C HIS A 32 -13.63 -20.08 39.69
N ALA A 33 -14.35 -20.55 38.68
CA ALA A 33 -15.13 -19.73 37.76
C ALA A 33 -16.59 -20.19 37.78
N ASP A 34 -17.54 -19.26 37.89
CA ASP A 34 -18.96 -19.59 37.73
C ASP A 34 -19.27 -19.95 36.26
N LEU A 35 -18.55 -19.34 35.31
CA LEU A 35 -18.64 -19.67 33.89
C LEU A 35 -17.24 -19.73 33.28
N ALA A 36 -16.95 -20.84 32.59
CA ALA A 36 -15.69 -21.02 31.90
C ALA A 36 -15.92 -21.37 30.42
N LEU A 37 -15.20 -20.67 29.54
CA LEU A 37 -15.34 -20.77 28.10
C LEU A 37 -13.97 -20.93 27.44
N THR A 38 -13.93 -21.65 26.33
CA THR A 38 -12.73 -21.81 25.51
C THR A 38 -12.96 -21.31 24.10
N TYR A 39 -11.97 -20.67 23.52
CA TYR A 39 -11.91 -20.30 22.12
C TYR A 39 -10.72 -21.00 21.46
N GLY A 40 -10.96 -21.65 20.33
CA GLY A 40 -9.93 -22.28 19.52
C GLY A 40 -10.31 -22.29 18.04
N ASP A 41 -9.41 -21.82 17.20
CA ASP A 41 -9.61 -21.72 15.74
C ASP A 41 -8.55 -22.48 14.93
N GLY A 42 -7.82 -23.38 15.60
CA GLY A 42 -6.68 -24.12 15.05
C GLY A 42 -5.36 -23.33 15.06
N TYR A 43 -5.39 -22.04 15.37
CA TYR A 43 -4.22 -21.18 15.51
C TYR A 43 -4.14 -20.53 16.89
N ALA A 44 -5.10 -19.66 17.21
CA ALA A 44 -5.23 -19.04 18.50
C ALA A 44 -6.02 -19.95 19.46
N PHE A 45 -5.58 -19.95 20.72
CA PHE A 45 -6.27 -20.63 21.81
C PHE A 45 -6.40 -19.67 22.99
N SER A 46 -7.61 -19.46 23.47
CA SER A 46 -7.89 -18.59 24.62
C SER A 46 -8.89 -19.23 25.56
N MET A 47 -8.68 -19.05 26.85
CA MET A 47 -9.62 -19.44 27.90
C MET A 47 -10.18 -18.18 28.56
N LEU A 48 -11.48 -18.18 28.84
CA LEU A 48 -12.20 -17.10 29.51
C LEU A 48 -12.87 -17.67 30.75
N CYS A 49 -12.49 -17.14 31.91
CA CYS A 49 -13.07 -17.50 33.21
C CYS A 49 -13.82 -16.28 33.76
N ILE A 50 -15.10 -16.45 34.07
CA ILE A 50 -15.97 -15.40 34.61
C ILE A 50 -16.36 -15.79 36.04
N VAL A 51 -16.09 -14.89 36.98
CA VAL A 51 -16.56 -14.95 38.37
C VAL A 51 -17.73 -14.00 38.51
N ASP A 52 -18.90 -14.53 38.86
CA ASP A 52 -20.11 -13.77 39.13
C ASP A 52 -20.19 -13.45 40.63
N ALA A 53 -19.66 -12.28 40.98
CA ALA A 53 -19.62 -11.72 42.33
C ALA A 53 -20.57 -10.51 42.45
N GLU A 54 -21.60 -10.43 41.60
CA GLU A 54 -22.57 -9.32 41.61
C GLU A 54 -23.41 -9.35 42.89
N GLU A 55 -23.88 -10.54 43.29
CA GLU A 55 -24.69 -10.75 44.51
C GLU A 55 -23.85 -11.20 45.73
N ASP A 56 -22.67 -11.76 45.50
CA ASP A 56 -21.75 -12.23 46.54
C ASP A 56 -20.35 -11.63 46.37
N ALA A 57 -20.10 -10.52 47.07
CA ALA A 57 -18.82 -9.81 47.01
C ALA A 57 -17.63 -10.61 47.58
N SER A 58 -17.88 -11.70 48.31
CA SER A 58 -16.83 -12.58 48.84
C SER A 58 -16.19 -13.43 47.75
N LYS A 59 -16.90 -13.69 46.65
CA LYS A 59 -16.35 -14.38 45.47
C LYS A 59 -15.26 -13.55 44.81
N ARG A 60 -14.11 -14.18 44.63
CA ARG A 60 -12.90 -13.58 44.05
C ARG A 60 -12.10 -14.66 43.33
N TRP A 61 -11.41 -14.28 42.27
CA TRP A 61 -10.44 -15.15 41.62
C TRP A 61 -9.27 -15.45 42.57
N PRO A 62 -8.99 -16.73 42.92
CA PRO A 62 -8.01 -17.07 43.93
C PRO A 62 -6.66 -17.56 43.36
N ILE A 63 -6.58 -17.84 42.05
CA ILE A 63 -5.39 -18.47 41.46
C ILE A 63 -4.35 -17.40 41.06
N GLU A 64 -3.15 -17.54 41.61
CA GLU A 64 -1.98 -16.69 41.30
C GLU A 64 -1.44 -16.88 39.88
N VAL A 65 -0.75 -15.86 39.38
CA VAL A 65 -0.29 -15.80 37.97
C VAL A 65 0.64 -16.95 37.58
N GLU A 66 1.49 -17.43 38.50
CA GLU A 66 2.42 -18.53 38.25
C GLU A 66 1.68 -19.82 37.88
N ARG A 67 0.61 -20.13 38.61
CA ARG A 67 -0.21 -21.32 38.36
C ARG A 67 -1.01 -21.19 37.07
N LEU A 68 -1.51 -19.98 36.75
CA LEU A 68 -2.15 -19.70 35.45
C LEU A 68 -1.18 -19.92 34.28
N VAL A 69 0.08 -19.48 34.44
CA VAL A 69 1.11 -19.68 33.43
C VAL A 69 1.44 -21.17 33.26
N GLU A 70 1.48 -21.95 34.34
CA GLU A 70 1.71 -23.38 34.28
C GLU A 70 0.60 -24.11 33.51
N ILE A 71 -0.67 -23.85 33.87
CA ILE A 71 -1.84 -24.42 33.18
C ILE A 71 -1.85 -24.00 31.70
N GLY A 72 -1.57 -22.72 31.43
CA GLY A 72 -1.50 -22.19 30.08
C GLY A 72 -0.40 -22.82 29.22
N LYS A 73 0.74 -23.20 29.82
CA LYS A 73 1.80 -23.94 29.11
C LYS A 73 1.34 -25.33 28.71
N GLY A 74 0.59 -26.03 29.56
CA GLY A 74 -0.04 -27.31 29.21
C GLY A 74 -0.98 -27.16 28.01
N CYS A 75 -1.70 -26.04 27.92
CA CYS A 75 -2.61 -25.76 26.83
C CYS A 75 -1.95 -25.32 25.51
N LEU A 76 -0.61 -25.22 25.44
CA LEU A 76 0.08 -24.88 24.20
C LEU A 76 -0.14 -25.92 23.09
N GLU A 77 -0.58 -27.14 23.39
CA GLU A 77 -0.95 -28.12 22.35
C GLU A 77 -2.16 -27.73 21.52
N PHE A 78 -3.05 -26.91 22.07
CA PHE A 78 -4.23 -26.43 21.37
C PHE A 78 -3.94 -25.21 20.47
N THR A 79 -2.70 -24.69 20.48
CA THR A 79 -2.30 -23.57 19.61
C THR A 79 -1.66 -24.05 18.32
N GLY A 80 -1.92 -23.32 17.23
CA GLY A 80 -1.26 -23.54 15.95
C GLY A 80 0.18 -23.02 15.95
N ARG A 81 0.83 -23.13 14.79
CA ARG A 81 2.23 -22.73 14.59
C ARG A 81 2.36 -21.62 13.55
N MET A 82 3.27 -20.69 13.81
CA MET A 82 3.78 -19.71 12.84
C MET A 82 5.26 -19.97 12.63
N ASN A 83 5.65 -20.29 11.39
CA ASN A 83 7.04 -20.60 11.02
C ASN A 83 7.68 -21.65 11.95
N GLY A 84 6.95 -22.75 12.22
CA GLY A 84 7.38 -23.83 13.12
C GLY A 84 7.22 -23.55 14.62
N THR A 85 6.94 -22.30 15.01
CA THR A 85 6.85 -21.86 16.41
C THR A 85 5.40 -21.81 16.89
N LYS A 86 5.06 -22.46 18.00
CA LYS A 86 3.71 -22.39 18.60
C LYS A 86 3.31 -20.96 18.95
N LEU A 87 2.07 -20.60 18.66
CA LEU A 87 1.42 -19.34 19.05
C LEU A 87 1.10 -19.33 20.56
N PRO A 88 0.96 -18.14 21.18
CA PRO A 88 0.70 -18.05 22.61
C PRO A 88 -0.75 -18.40 23.00
N VAL A 89 -0.91 -18.92 24.21
CA VAL A 89 -2.20 -19.14 24.88
C VAL A 89 -2.65 -17.87 25.59
N GLY A 90 -3.92 -17.50 25.45
CA GLY A 90 -4.55 -16.43 26.21
C GLY A 90 -5.35 -16.97 27.39
N ILE A 91 -5.24 -16.34 28.56
CA ILE A 91 -6.12 -16.57 29.71
C ILE A 91 -6.73 -15.22 30.09
N GLN A 92 -8.05 -15.14 30.07
CA GLN A 92 -8.80 -13.95 30.45
C GLN A 92 -9.67 -14.24 31.66
N ILE A 93 -9.53 -13.42 32.69
CA ILE A 93 -10.33 -13.48 33.91
C ILE A 93 -11.25 -12.27 33.92
N ILE A 94 -12.54 -12.47 34.19
CA ILE A 94 -13.50 -11.39 34.33
C ILE A 94 -14.21 -11.57 35.67
N GLU A 95 -14.14 -10.55 36.52
CA GLU A 95 -15.00 -10.48 37.70
C GLU A 95 -16.15 -9.51 37.44
N VAL A 96 -17.38 -10.01 37.50
CA VAL A 96 -18.59 -9.19 37.49
C VAL A 96 -18.91 -8.86 38.95
N ARG A 97 -18.85 -7.58 39.33
CA ARG A 97 -18.95 -7.12 40.72
C ARG A 97 -19.99 -6.01 40.85
N SER A 98 -20.44 -5.74 42.07
CA SER A 98 -21.33 -4.60 42.38
C SER A 98 -20.59 -3.25 42.47
N SER A 99 -19.28 -3.27 42.70
CA SER A 99 -18.41 -2.08 42.72
C SER A 99 -16.95 -2.43 42.42
N ILE A 100 -16.13 -1.44 42.07
CA ILE A 100 -14.68 -1.61 41.86
C ILE A 100 -13.94 -0.98 43.03
N THR A 101 -13.13 -1.78 43.74
CA THR A 101 -12.22 -1.28 44.78
C THR A 101 -10.78 -1.19 44.25
N GLU A 102 -9.94 -0.38 44.90
CA GLU A 102 -8.50 -0.33 44.57
C GLU A 102 -7.78 -1.65 44.91
N GLU A 103 -8.25 -2.39 45.91
CA GLU A 103 -7.77 -3.73 46.25
C GLU A 103 -8.04 -4.72 45.09
N ASP A 104 -9.25 -4.69 44.52
CA ASP A 104 -9.61 -5.52 43.36
C ASP A 104 -8.73 -5.20 42.15
N ARG A 105 -8.50 -3.90 41.89
CA ARG A 105 -7.62 -3.44 40.80
C ARG A 105 -6.19 -3.94 41.02
N ALA A 106 -5.64 -3.79 42.22
CA ALA A 106 -4.28 -4.23 42.54
C ALA A 106 -4.12 -5.75 42.37
N ARG A 107 -5.04 -6.54 42.93
CA ARG A 107 -5.02 -8.01 42.85
C ARG A 107 -5.09 -8.50 41.40
N LEU A 108 -6.09 -8.03 40.63
CA LEU A 108 -6.24 -8.46 39.25
C LEU A 108 -5.17 -7.87 38.31
N LYS A 109 -4.53 -6.77 38.70
CA LYS A 109 -3.37 -6.22 37.97
C LYS A 109 -2.14 -7.09 38.16
N ALA A 110 -1.95 -7.66 39.35
CA ALA A 110 -0.85 -8.60 39.63
C ALA A 110 -0.91 -9.84 38.74
N LEU A 111 -2.11 -10.25 38.30
CA LEU A 111 -2.28 -11.35 37.34
C LEU A 111 -1.82 -11.02 35.91
N GLN A 112 -1.55 -9.75 35.59
CA GLN A 112 -1.23 -9.37 34.22
C GLN A 112 0.11 -9.96 33.78
N ARG A 113 0.07 -10.72 32.69
CA ARG A 113 1.27 -11.27 32.05
C ARG A 113 1.22 -11.08 30.54
N VAL A 114 2.28 -10.50 29.98
CA VAL A 114 2.50 -10.49 28.52
C VAL A 114 3.14 -11.83 28.13
N PRO A 115 2.72 -12.49 27.02
CA PRO A 115 3.14 -13.86 26.69
C PRO A 115 4.64 -14.17 26.78
N GLY A 116 5.51 -13.26 26.34
CA GLY A 116 6.97 -13.41 26.42
C GLY A 116 7.47 -14.77 25.92
N LEU A 117 8.54 -15.28 26.55
CA LEU A 117 9.10 -16.62 26.28
C LEU A 117 8.18 -17.76 26.75
N ALA A 118 7.37 -17.52 27.77
CA ALA A 118 6.44 -18.52 28.32
C ALA A 118 5.28 -18.84 27.37
N LYS A 119 5.02 -17.96 26.39
CA LYS A 119 3.91 -18.05 25.43
C LYS A 119 2.53 -18.13 26.09
N VAL A 120 2.39 -17.59 27.30
CA VAL A 120 1.10 -17.53 28.02
C VAL A 120 0.84 -16.09 28.44
N GLY A 121 -0.20 -15.49 27.85
CA GLY A 121 -0.68 -14.17 28.22
C GLY A 121 -1.85 -14.26 29.19
N VAL A 122 -1.81 -13.49 30.26
CA VAL A 122 -2.88 -13.43 31.26
C VAL A 122 -3.37 -12.00 31.37
N THR A 123 -4.68 -11.82 31.29
CA THR A 123 -5.36 -10.52 31.45
C THR A 123 -6.58 -10.65 32.32
N ALA A 124 -6.95 -9.56 32.99
CA ALA A 124 -8.09 -9.51 33.88
C ALA A 124 -8.96 -8.27 33.61
N MET A 125 -10.24 -8.37 33.92
CA MET A 125 -11.19 -7.26 33.88
C MET A 125 -12.13 -7.30 35.10
N ILE A 126 -12.59 -6.12 35.49
CA ILE A 126 -13.67 -5.95 36.46
C ILE A 126 -14.80 -5.22 35.74
N LEU A 127 -16.01 -5.75 35.83
CA LEU A 127 -17.21 -5.19 35.21
C LEU A 127 -18.25 -4.91 36.29
N VAL A 128 -18.84 -3.72 36.30
CA VAL A 128 -19.92 -3.34 37.22
C VAL A 128 -21.16 -3.00 36.40
N PRO A 129 -22.09 -3.95 36.21
CA PRO A 129 -23.26 -3.77 35.35
C PRO A 129 -24.15 -2.61 35.80
N ALA A 130 -24.32 -2.43 37.11
CA ALA A 130 -25.19 -1.41 37.70
C ALA A 130 -24.77 0.03 37.35
N THR A 131 -23.46 0.30 37.25
CA THR A 131 -22.93 1.64 36.95
C THR A 131 -22.38 1.75 35.53
N GLY A 132 -22.22 0.63 34.83
CA GLY A 132 -21.49 0.54 33.57
C GLY A 132 -19.98 0.78 33.72
N GLU A 133 -19.42 0.73 34.95
CA GLU A 133 -17.98 0.88 35.15
C GLU A 133 -17.24 -0.39 34.68
N ALA A 134 -16.09 -0.18 34.01
CA ALA A 134 -15.25 -1.27 33.55
C ALA A 134 -13.78 -0.91 33.75
N TRP A 135 -13.01 -1.89 34.23
CA TRP A 135 -11.55 -1.82 34.37
C TRP A 135 -10.90 -3.01 33.67
N SER A 136 -9.68 -2.83 33.16
CA SER A 136 -8.91 -3.89 32.48
C SER A 136 -7.43 -3.77 32.78
N SER A 137 -6.79 -4.91 33.05
CA SER A 137 -5.35 -4.98 33.25
C SER A 137 -4.57 -4.97 31.93
N ALA A 138 -5.20 -5.28 30.79
CA ALA A 138 -4.55 -5.47 29.49
C ALA A 138 -3.82 -4.20 28.97
N PRO A 139 -2.73 -4.36 28.18
CA PRO A 139 -2.16 -3.24 27.42
C PRO A 139 -3.21 -2.64 26.50
N LEU A 140 -3.33 -1.30 26.47
CA LEU A 140 -4.40 -0.58 25.74
C LEU A 140 -5.83 -1.00 26.17
N GLY A 141 -6.01 -1.37 27.45
CA GLY A 141 -7.27 -1.86 28.00
C GLY A 141 -8.48 -0.92 27.85
N PHE A 142 -8.26 0.38 27.62
CA PHE A 142 -9.33 1.36 27.40
C PHE A 142 -10.23 1.02 26.19
N LEU A 143 -9.70 0.36 25.16
CA LEU A 143 -10.49 -0.10 24.01
C LEU A 143 -11.50 -1.19 24.41
N ARG A 144 -11.05 -2.17 25.21
CA ARG A 144 -11.92 -3.24 25.73
C ARG A 144 -12.91 -2.70 26.75
N GLN A 145 -12.49 -1.77 27.60
CA GLN A 145 -13.40 -1.11 28.55
C GLN A 145 -14.57 -0.46 27.79
N ARG A 146 -14.30 0.32 26.74
CA ARG A 146 -15.35 0.97 25.94
C ARG A 146 -16.36 -0.02 25.36
N GLU A 147 -15.89 -1.17 24.85
CA GLU A 147 -16.76 -2.23 24.34
C GLU A 147 -17.66 -2.81 25.45
N MET A 148 -17.08 -3.12 26.61
CA MET A 148 -17.84 -3.68 27.74
C MET A 148 -18.81 -2.68 28.37
N ARG A 149 -18.44 -1.40 28.48
CA ARG A 149 -19.35 -0.35 28.94
C ARG A 149 -20.59 -0.27 28.06
N LYS A 150 -20.41 -0.34 26.74
CA LYS A 150 -21.50 -0.37 25.78
C LYS A 150 -22.39 -1.60 25.97
N LEU A 151 -21.79 -2.78 26.17
CA LEU A 151 -22.53 -4.02 26.38
C LEU A 151 -23.35 -4.04 27.69
N MET A 152 -22.88 -3.36 28.74
CA MET A 152 -23.59 -3.22 30.02
C MET A 152 -24.74 -2.22 29.96
N THR A 153 -24.63 -1.17 29.14
CA THR A 153 -25.64 -0.09 29.07
C THR A 153 -26.71 -0.31 28.00
N GLU A 154 -26.44 -1.10 26.96
CA GLU A 154 -27.44 -1.44 25.95
C GLU A 154 -28.47 -2.46 26.50
N PRO A 155 -29.74 -2.39 26.08
CA PRO A 155 -30.74 -3.39 26.45
C PRO A 155 -30.26 -4.80 26.09
N ARG A 156 -30.42 -5.74 27.03
CA ARG A 156 -30.06 -7.15 26.79
C ARG A 156 -30.97 -7.70 25.69
N VAL A 157 -30.36 -8.36 24.72
CA VAL A 157 -31.10 -9.06 23.66
C VAL A 157 -31.61 -10.38 24.23
N GLU A 158 -32.87 -10.73 23.97
CA GLU A 158 -33.45 -12.00 24.42
C GLU A 158 -32.81 -13.19 23.67
N PRO A 159 -32.67 -14.36 24.31
CA PRO A 159 -32.17 -15.55 23.65
C PRO A 159 -33.08 -15.93 22.47
N GLY A 160 -32.51 -15.98 21.25
CA GLY A 160 -33.24 -16.29 20.01
C GLY A 160 -33.49 -15.07 19.10
N ASP A 161 -33.51 -13.86 19.66
CA ASP A 161 -33.61 -12.59 18.91
C ASP A 161 -32.22 -12.00 18.58
N GLU A 162 -31.16 -12.74 18.89
CA GLU A 162 -29.80 -12.37 18.58
C GLU A 162 -29.66 -12.28 17.05
N PRO A 163 -29.25 -11.14 16.48
CA PRO A 163 -28.92 -11.07 15.07
C PRO A 163 -27.71 -11.99 14.87
N GLY A 164 -27.98 -13.24 14.50
CA GLY A 164 -26.95 -14.20 14.16
C GLY A 164 -26.04 -13.56 13.13
N PRO A 165 -24.73 -13.79 13.19
CA PRO A 165 -23.87 -13.32 12.12
C PRO A 165 -24.39 -13.98 10.85
N VAL A 166 -25.00 -13.19 9.94
CA VAL A 166 -24.99 -13.57 8.54
C VAL A 166 -23.53 -13.49 8.19
N ALA A 167 -22.82 -14.60 8.39
CA ALA A 167 -21.45 -14.75 7.96
C ALA A 167 -21.45 -14.38 6.48
N ALA A 168 -20.51 -13.53 6.09
CA ALA A 168 -20.26 -13.36 4.67
C ALA A 168 -19.81 -14.73 4.17
N THR A 169 -20.76 -15.48 3.59
CA THR A 169 -20.43 -16.72 2.91
C THR A 169 -19.58 -16.32 1.74
N GLY A 170 -18.33 -16.81 1.69
CA GLY A 170 -17.51 -16.66 0.50
C GLY A 170 -18.35 -17.18 -0.66
N ALA A 171 -18.82 -16.29 -1.52
CA ALA A 171 -19.72 -16.63 -2.60
C ALA A 171 -18.92 -17.58 -3.52
N GLY A 172 -19.19 -18.88 -3.39
CA GLY A 172 -18.55 -19.92 -4.20
C GLY A 172 -18.74 -19.57 -5.66
N GLY A 173 -17.69 -19.05 -6.28
CA GLY A 173 -17.77 -18.43 -7.60
C GLY A 173 -16.38 -18.34 -8.20
N ARG A 174 -16.31 -18.48 -9.53
CA ARG A 174 -15.06 -18.34 -10.27
C ARG A 174 -14.51 -16.90 -10.10
N PRO A 175 -13.21 -16.72 -9.83
CA PRO A 175 -12.58 -15.42 -9.58
C PRO A 175 -12.31 -14.70 -10.91
N VAL A 176 -13.38 -14.27 -11.57
CA VAL A 176 -13.37 -13.71 -12.93
C VAL A 176 -12.59 -12.40 -12.99
N VAL A 177 -12.79 -11.49 -12.03
CA VAL A 177 -12.11 -10.19 -12.03
C VAL A 177 -10.62 -10.38 -11.73
N THR A 178 -10.29 -11.28 -10.81
CA THR A 178 -8.91 -11.68 -10.52
C THR A 178 -8.21 -12.22 -11.76
N CYS A 179 -8.85 -13.15 -12.49
CA CYS A 179 -8.32 -13.66 -13.76
C CYS A 179 -8.17 -12.56 -14.82
N ALA A 180 -9.12 -11.62 -14.91
CA ALA A 180 -9.03 -10.49 -15.82
C ALA A 180 -7.86 -9.57 -15.47
N MET A 181 -7.62 -9.28 -14.19
CA MET A 181 -6.48 -8.47 -13.74
C MET A 181 -5.15 -9.17 -14.04
N LEU A 182 -5.05 -10.48 -13.83
CA LEU A 182 -3.87 -11.26 -14.22
C LEU A 182 -3.62 -11.21 -15.73
N ALA A 183 -4.68 -11.34 -16.54
CA ALA A 183 -4.58 -11.21 -17.98
C ALA A 183 -4.12 -9.81 -18.39
N VAL A 184 -4.62 -8.75 -17.76
CA VAL A 184 -4.16 -7.37 -18.00
C VAL A 184 -2.68 -7.20 -17.68
N LEU A 185 -2.19 -7.72 -16.55
CA LEU A 185 -0.76 -7.66 -16.22
C LEU A 185 0.10 -8.44 -17.22
N ALA A 186 -0.34 -9.63 -17.65
CA ALA A 186 0.36 -10.41 -18.65
C ALA A 186 0.39 -9.72 -20.02
N LEU A 187 -0.73 -9.11 -20.44
CA LEU A 187 -0.82 -8.34 -21.68
C LEU A 187 0.05 -7.07 -21.62
N ALA A 188 0.06 -6.36 -20.49
CA ALA A 188 0.91 -5.20 -20.28
C ALA A 188 2.40 -5.59 -20.36
N PHE A 189 2.78 -6.72 -19.76
CA PHE A 189 4.15 -7.24 -19.85
C PHE A 189 4.51 -7.67 -21.27
N ALA A 190 3.60 -8.32 -22.01
CA ALA A 190 3.82 -8.63 -23.42
C ALA A 190 4.00 -7.36 -24.28
N ALA A 191 3.15 -6.35 -24.05
CA ALA A 191 3.26 -5.05 -24.71
C ALA A 191 4.57 -4.34 -24.35
N GLN A 192 5.03 -4.44 -23.11
CA GLN A 192 6.31 -3.89 -22.65
C GLN A 192 7.49 -4.43 -23.46
N HIS A 193 7.47 -5.71 -23.84
CA HIS A 193 8.48 -6.31 -24.70
C HIS A 193 8.28 -5.98 -26.19
N LEU A 194 7.04 -5.89 -26.65
CA LEU A 194 6.73 -5.52 -28.03
C LEU A 194 7.17 -4.09 -28.37
N TYR A 195 7.03 -3.17 -27.41
CA TYR A 195 7.35 -1.74 -27.56
C TYR A 195 8.65 -1.33 -26.84
N ALA A 196 9.52 -2.31 -26.56
CA ALA A 196 10.78 -2.08 -25.88
C ALA A 196 11.66 -1.06 -26.62
N VAL A 197 12.34 -0.20 -25.87
CA VAL A 197 13.30 0.75 -26.44
C VAL A 197 14.56 -0.03 -26.78
N GLY A 198 14.86 -0.13 -28.08
CA GLY A 198 16.04 -0.83 -28.59
C GLY A 198 17.36 -0.13 -28.22
N PRO A 199 18.51 -0.79 -28.45
CA PRO A 199 19.82 -0.19 -28.23
C PRO A 199 19.96 1.04 -29.13
N GLY A 200 20.35 2.17 -28.54
CA GLY A 200 20.62 3.41 -29.25
C GLY A 200 21.98 3.43 -29.95
N GLN A 201 22.37 4.60 -30.43
CA GLN A 201 23.68 4.80 -31.03
C GLN A 201 24.81 4.67 -29.99
N PRO A 202 26.04 4.27 -30.39
CA PRO A 202 27.21 4.27 -29.49
C PRO A 202 27.34 5.60 -28.74
N GLY A 203 27.45 5.54 -27.40
CA GLY A 203 27.47 6.72 -26.54
C GLY A 203 26.11 7.14 -25.95
N SER A 204 25.00 6.52 -26.37
CA SER A 204 23.67 6.76 -25.79
C SER A 204 23.43 6.01 -24.47
N LEU A 205 22.49 6.50 -23.64
CA LEU A 205 22.11 5.85 -22.37
C LEU A 205 21.55 4.44 -22.55
N SER A 206 20.93 4.15 -23.70
CA SER A 206 20.34 2.82 -23.97
C SER A 206 21.36 1.76 -24.37
N VAL A 207 22.57 2.14 -24.84
CA VAL A 207 23.64 1.18 -25.16
C VAL A 207 24.15 0.44 -23.92
N LEU A 208 24.13 1.09 -22.75
CA LEU A 208 24.54 0.50 -21.48
C LEU A 208 23.37 -0.09 -20.68
N ALA A 209 22.14 0.02 -21.19
CA ALA A 209 20.94 -0.37 -20.47
C ALA A 209 20.67 -1.87 -20.59
N GLU A 210 21.38 -2.66 -19.78
CA GLU A 210 21.19 -4.11 -19.73
C GLU A 210 19.81 -4.49 -19.17
N ALA A 211 19.08 -5.29 -19.93
CA ALA A 211 17.90 -5.99 -19.45
C ALA A 211 18.36 -7.20 -18.63
N LYS A 212 18.13 -7.17 -17.31
CA LYS A 212 18.59 -8.23 -16.39
C LYS A 212 17.47 -9.24 -16.12
N GLY A 213 17.82 -10.52 -16.07
CA GLY A 213 16.89 -11.62 -15.80
C GLY A 213 16.16 -12.16 -17.04
N LEU A 214 15.39 -13.23 -16.85
CA LEU A 214 14.62 -13.85 -17.93
C LEU A 214 13.49 -12.92 -18.39
N LEU A 215 13.49 -12.59 -19.68
CA LEU A 215 12.63 -11.53 -20.24
C LEU A 215 12.74 -10.25 -19.40
N GLY A 216 13.97 -9.85 -19.06
CA GLY A 216 14.22 -8.59 -18.39
C GLY A 216 13.81 -7.39 -19.24
N SER A 217 13.47 -6.27 -18.61
CA SER A 217 13.20 -5.01 -19.29
C SER A 217 14.19 -3.94 -18.88
N SER A 218 14.70 -3.21 -19.88
CA SER A 218 15.69 -2.16 -19.67
C SER A 218 15.06 -0.95 -18.97
N VAL A 219 15.84 -0.24 -18.15
CA VAL A 219 15.38 0.99 -17.47
C VAL A 219 14.83 2.04 -18.47
N PRO A 220 15.45 2.29 -19.64
CA PRO A 220 14.87 3.13 -20.69
C PRO A 220 13.48 2.70 -21.12
N THR A 221 13.25 1.40 -21.32
CA THR A 221 11.93 0.87 -21.66
C THR A 221 10.92 1.15 -20.56
N LEU A 222 11.28 0.88 -19.30
CA LEU A 222 10.39 1.12 -18.16
C LEU A 222 10.04 2.61 -18.01
N ILE A 223 11.02 3.52 -18.12
CA ILE A 223 10.77 4.96 -18.06
C ILE A 223 9.88 5.42 -19.22
N THR A 224 10.17 4.96 -20.44
CA THR A 224 9.43 5.33 -21.65
C THR A 224 7.97 4.90 -21.60
N LEU A 225 7.69 3.75 -20.97
CA LEU A 225 6.34 3.19 -20.86
C LEU A 225 5.56 3.65 -19.60
N GLY A 226 6.11 4.59 -18.82
CA GLY A 226 5.40 5.20 -17.69
C GLY A 226 5.83 4.71 -16.30
N GLY A 227 7.03 4.14 -16.16
CA GLY A 227 7.62 3.82 -14.86
C GLY A 227 7.66 5.03 -13.93
N LEU A 228 7.47 4.79 -12.63
CA LEU A 228 7.33 5.84 -11.63
C LEU A 228 8.71 6.42 -11.29
N ARG A 229 8.95 7.66 -11.70
CA ARG A 229 10.17 8.42 -11.38
C ARG A 229 9.78 9.79 -10.85
N GLY A 230 10.34 10.20 -9.71
CA GLY A 230 9.94 11.42 -9.00
C GLY A 230 10.09 12.68 -9.84
N GLU A 231 11.25 12.85 -10.47
CA GLU A 231 11.56 14.01 -11.35
C GLU A 231 10.55 14.16 -12.49
N LEU A 232 10.14 13.06 -13.12
CA LEU A 232 9.18 13.10 -14.24
C LEU A 232 7.74 13.26 -13.74
N THR A 233 7.40 12.57 -12.66
CA THR A 233 6.02 12.54 -12.16
C THR A 233 5.64 13.87 -11.52
N VAL A 234 6.46 14.36 -10.59
CA VAL A 234 6.20 15.62 -9.87
C VAL A 234 6.79 16.79 -10.64
N GLY A 235 8.06 16.70 -11.05
CA GLY A 235 8.76 17.82 -11.71
C GLY A 235 8.26 18.13 -13.13
N ALA A 236 7.94 17.11 -13.92
CA ALA A 236 7.37 17.30 -15.27
C ALA A 236 5.84 17.15 -15.33
N GLY A 237 5.17 16.94 -14.19
CA GLY A 237 3.70 16.83 -14.10
C GLY A 237 3.12 15.54 -14.70
N GLU A 238 3.93 14.50 -14.87
CA GLU A 238 3.54 13.25 -15.52
C GLU A 238 2.82 12.27 -14.58
N TRP A 239 1.73 12.73 -13.97
CA TRP A 239 0.95 11.97 -12.97
C TRP A 239 0.36 10.65 -13.47
N HIS A 240 0.30 10.43 -14.79
CA HIS A 240 -0.09 9.13 -15.37
C HIS A 240 0.83 7.98 -14.90
N ARG A 241 2.07 8.28 -14.51
CA ARG A 241 3.07 7.32 -13.99
C ARG A 241 2.62 6.65 -12.69
N VAL A 242 1.83 7.33 -11.87
CA VAL A 242 1.25 6.78 -10.62
C VAL A 242 0.42 5.52 -10.89
N LEU A 243 -0.26 5.47 -12.04
CA LEU A 243 -1.06 4.32 -12.45
C LEU A 243 -0.28 3.38 -13.37
N THR A 244 0.33 3.89 -14.43
CA THR A 244 1.01 3.05 -15.45
C THR A 244 2.14 2.19 -14.87
N ALA A 245 2.90 2.70 -13.90
CA ALA A 245 3.95 1.95 -13.23
C ALA A 245 3.47 0.63 -12.60
N THR A 246 2.21 0.57 -12.17
CA THR A 246 1.63 -0.65 -11.56
C THR A 246 1.38 -1.78 -12.57
N LEU A 247 1.38 -1.46 -13.87
CA LEU A 247 1.23 -2.44 -14.96
C LEU A 247 2.57 -3.00 -15.44
N LEU A 248 3.66 -2.25 -15.24
CA LEU A 248 5.01 -2.60 -15.70
C LEU A 248 5.71 -3.54 -14.74
N HIS A 249 6.61 -4.38 -15.25
CA HIS A 249 7.39 -5.33 -14.44
C HIS A 249 8.84 -5.40 -14.95
N GLY A 250 9.80 -5.47 -14.02
CA GLY A 250 11.23 -5.51 -14.39
C GLY A 250 11.65 -6.78 -15.13
N ASP A 251 11.03 -7.92 -14.83
CA ASP A 251 11.34 -9.24 -15.40
C ASP A 251 10.17 -10.23 -15.21
N LEU A 252 10.26 -11.40 -15.85
CA LEU A 252 9.21 -12.43 -15.77
C LEU A 252 9.03 -12.98 -14.35
N PHE A 253 10.09 -13.08 -13.56
CA PHE A 253 10.00 -13.62 -12.20
C PHE A 253 9.25 -12.66 -11.28
N HIS A 254 9.50 -11.35 -11.42
CA HIS A 254 8.75 -10.31 -10.73
C HIS A 254 7.25 -10.36 -11.11
N LEU A 255 6.92 -10.49 -12.40
CA LEU A 255 5.52 -10.67 -12.83
C LEU A 255 4.91 -11.94 -12.24
N ALA A 256 5.62 -13.07 -12.27
CA ALA A 256 5.11 -14.35 -11.77
C ALA A 256 4.81 -14.30 -10.27
N LEU A 257 5.71 -13.73 -9.45
CA LEU A 257 5.49 -13.56 -8.02
C LEU A 257 4.29 -12.64 -7.73
N ASN A 258 4.17 -11.51 -8.44
CA ASN A 258 2.99 -10.65 -8.33
C ASN A 258 1.72 -11.36 -8.78
N GLY A 259 1.79 -12.18 -9.83
CA GLY A 259 0.66 -12.97 -10.31
C GLY A 259 0.17 -13.99 -9.28
N VAL A 260 1.08 -14.73 -8.63
CA VAL A 260 0.74 -15.65 -7.54
C VAL A 260 0.14 -14.89 -6.36
N ALA A 261 0.76 -13.78 -5.94
CA ALA A 261 0.27 -13.00 -4.81
C ALA A 261 -1.09 -12.35 -5.09
N LEU A 262 -1.28 -11.82 -6.29
CA LEU A 262 -2.54 -11.28 -6.76
C LEU A 262 -3.61 -12.38 -6.79
N PHE A 263 -3.33 -13.55 -7.36
CA PHE A 263 -4.31 -14.64 -7.39
C PHE A 263 -4.77 -15.02 -5.98
N LEU A 264 -3.83 -15.26 -5.05
CA LEU A 264 -4.16 -15.69 -3.70
C LEU A 264 -4.94 -14.61 -2.92
N GLY A 265 -4.51 -13.35 -2.97
CA GLY A 265 -5.16 -12.26 -2.25
C GLY A 265 -6.47 -11.80 -2.88
N ALA A 266 -6.47 -11.60 -4.20
CA ALA A 266 -7.60 -11.08 -4.94
C ALA A 266 -8.72 -12.10 -5.13
N ALA A 267 -8.41 -13.39 -5.37
CA ALA A 267 -9.46 -14.40 -5.50
C ALA A 267 -10.21 -14.59 -4.17
N LEU A 268 -9.48 -14.56 -3.05
CA LEU A 268 -10.07 -14.58 -1.72
C LEU A 268 -10.99 -13.36 -1.52
N LEU A 269 -10.51 -12.15 -1.78
CA LEU A 269 -11.32 -10.94 -1.70
C LEU A 269 -12.53 -10.96 -2.63
N GLU A 270 -12.38 -11.38 -3.89
CA GLU A 270 -13.46 -11.42 -4.87
C GLU A 270 -14.58 -12.34 -4.40
N SER A 271 -14.24 -13.50 -3.85
CA SER A 271 -15.21 -14.42 -3.26
C SER A 271 -15.89 -13.83 -2.01
N PHE A 272 -15.22 -12.92 -1.31
CA PHE A 272 -15.65 -12.41 -0.02
C PHE A 272 -16.46 -11.11 -0.09
N VAL A 273 -15.92 -10.07 -0.74
CA VAL A 273 -16.57 -8.76 -0.91
C VAL A 273 -17.36 -8.64 -2.20
N GLY A 274 -17.18 -9.58 -3.13
CA GLY A 274 -17.77 -9.55 -4.45
C GLY A 274 -16.96 -8.73 -5.46
N ARG A 275 -17.22 -9.03 -6.73
CA ARG A 275 -16.51 -8.52 -7.91
C ARG A 275 -16.39 -6.99 -7.99
N ALA A 276 -17.46 -6.28 -7.62
CA ALA A 276 -17.53 -4.83 -7.76
C ALA A 276 -16.52 -4.09 -6.88
N TRP A 277 -16.08 -4.69 -5.78
CA TRP A 277 -15.18 -4.05 -4.80
C TRP A 277 -13.70 -4.33 -5.03
N LEU A 278 -13.37 -5.30 -5.89
CA LEU A 278 -11.98 -5.72 -6.07
C LEU A 278 -11.12 -4.62 -6.71
N VAL A 279 -11.58 -4.00 -7.79
CA VAL A 279 -10.84 -2.94 -8.49
C VAL A 279 -10.71 -1.66 -7.63
N PRO A 280 -11.75 -1.16 -6.93
CA PRO A 280 -11.61 -0.04 -6.01
C PRO A 280 -10.57 -0.27 -4.90
N LEU A 281 -10.53 -1.47 -4.32
CA LEU A 281 -9.53 -1.83 -3.31
C LEU A 281 -8.11 -1.90 -3.92
N PHE A 282 -7.98 -2.45 -5.12
CA PHE A 282 -6.71 -2.47 -5.85
C PHE A 282 -6.22 -1.03 -6.15
N LEU A 283 -7.11 -0.15 -6.60
CA LEU A 283 -6.80 1.26 -6.87
C LEU A 283 -6.36 2.00 -5.61
N ALA A 284 -7.00 1.78 -4.47
CA ALA A 284 -6.56 2.37 -3.20
C ALA A 284 -5.12 1.97 -2.87
N GLY A 285 -4.78 0.68 -3.00
CA GLY A 285 -3.42 0.19 -2.81
C GLY A 285 -2.43 0.73 -3.85
N ALA A 286 -2.83 0.79 -5.13
CA ALA A 286 -2.01 1.34 -6.22
C ALA A 286 -1.64 2.80 -5.95
N LEU A 287 -2.64 3.63 -5.63
CA LEU A 287 -2.43 5.04 -5.33
C LEU A 287 -1.59 5.23 -4.06
N GLY A 288 -1.95 4.52 -2.97
CA GLY A 288 -1.19 4.58 -1.71
C GLY A 288 0.27 4.16 -1.87
N GLY A 289 0.52 3.11 -2.64
CA GLY A 289 1.87 2.60 -2.91
C GLY A 289 2.68 3.58 -3.77
N SER A 290 2.14 4.03 -4.89
CA SER A 290 2.82 4.99 -5.76
C SER A 290 3.12 6.32 -5.05
N LEU A 291 2.18 6.86 -4.26
CA LEU A 291 2.41 8.09 -3.49
C LEU A 291 3.48 7.92 -2.41
N ALA A 292 3.48 6.79 -1.71
CA ALA A 292 4.52 6.46 -0.73
C ALA A 292 5.90 6.33 -1.39
N SER A 293 5.98 5.67 -2.55
CA SER A 293 7.23 5.59 -3.32
C SER A 293 7.74 6.98 -3.70
N LEU A 294 6.88 7.87 -4.21
CA LEU A 294 7.28 9.24 -4.57
C LEU A 294 7.78 10.05 -3.36
N MET A 295 7.28 9.78 -2.16
CA MET A 295 7.62 10.52 -0.96
C MET A 295 8.92 10.03 -0.29
N TRP A 296 9.21 8.73 -0.36
CA TRP A 296 10.31 8.12 0.40
C TRP A 296 11.48 7.64 -0.46
N ASN A 297 11.28 7.34 -1.74
CA ASN A 297 12.37 6.92 -2.63
C ASN A 297 13.06 8.15 -3.24
N SER A 298 14.32 7.95 -3.66
CA SER A 298 15.06 8.97 -4.42
C SER A 298 14.31 9.35 -5.70
N GLU A 299 14.36 10.63 -6.09
CA GLU A 299 13.66 11.12 -7.28
C GLU A 299 14.16 10.49 -8.59
N ALA A 300 15.39 9.97 -8.60
CA ALA A 300 15.99 9.23 -9.71
C ALA A 300 15.62 7.74 -9.73
N ALA A 301 15.02 7.21 -8.65
CA ALA A 301 14.59 5.82 -8.61
C ALA A 301 13.42 5.58 -9.59
N VAL A 302 13.40 4.41 -10.21
CA VAL A 302 12.34 3.98 -11.12
C VAL A 302 11.57 2.85 -10.47
N GLY A 303 10.34 3.14 -10.04
CA GLY A 303 9.40 2.17 -9.48
C GLY A 303 8.52 1.55 -10.56
N VAL A 304 8.37 0.22 -10.51
CA VAL A 304 7.43 -0.55 -11.33
C VAL A 304 6.88 -1.73 -10.54
N GLY A 305 5.71 -2.22 -10.92
CA GLY A 305 5.11 -3.44 -10.39
C GLY A 305 3.78 -3.22 -9.69
N ALA A 306 2.92 -4.22 -9.75
CA ALA A 306 1.61 -4.21 -9.09
C ALA A 306 1.69 -4.43 -7.57
N SER A 307 2.89 -4.65 -7.00
CA SER A 307 3.07 -5.16 -5.65
C SER A 307 2.50 -4.25 -4.56
N GLY A 308 2.60 -2.92 -4.69
CA GLY A 308 1.94 -1.98 -3.76
C GLY A 308 0.42 -2.14 -3.73
N ALA A 309 -0.20 -2.27 -4.89
CA ALA A 309 -1.63 -2.54 -5.01
C ALA A 309 -2.01 -3.90 -4.42
N ILE A 310 -1.19 -4.93 -4.63
CA ILE A 310 -1.36 -6.26 -4.05
C ILE A 310 -1.23 -6.21 -2.53
N MET A 311 -0.27 -5.48 -1.97
CA MET A 311 -0.15 -5.30 -0.51
C MET A 311 -1.40 -4.61 0.05
N GLY A 312 -1.98 -3.66 -0.68
CA GLY A 312 -3.26 -3.06 -0.34
C GLY A 312 -4.41 -4.06 -0.33
N LEU A 313 -4.48 -4.95 -1.33
CA LEU A 313 -5.45 -6.04 -1.34
C LEU A 313 -5.25 -6.99 -0.15
N LEU A 314 -4.02 -7.43 0.12
CA LEU A 314 -3.72 -8.34 1.23
C LEU A 314 -4.08 -7.72 2.59
N ALA A 315 -3.70 -6.46 2.82
CA ALA A 315 -4.02 -5.74 4.04
C ALA A 315 -5.52 -5.45 4.17
N GLY A 316 -6.18 -5.08 3.07
CA GLY A 316 -7.64 -4.91 3.02
C GLY A 316 -8.37 -6.22 3.33
N ALA A 317 -7.94 -7.34 2.73
CA ALA A 317 -8.46 -8.68 3.00
C ALA A 317 -8.33 -9.04 4.48
N LEU A 318 -7.15 -8.80 5.06
CA LEU A 318 -6.88 -9.05 6.48
C LEU A 318 -7.86 -8.29 7.38
N VAL A 319 -8.10 -7.01 7.11
CA VAL A 319 -9.09 -6.20 7.85
C VAL A 319 -10.51 -6.74 7.63
N LEU A 320 -10.85 -7.11 6.40
CA LEU A 320 -12.18 -7.59 6.06
C LEU A 320 -12.48 -8.97 6.67
N THR A 321 -11.47 -9.79 6.99
CA THR A 321 -11.68 -11.07 7.71
C THR A 321 -12.43 -10.91 9.04
N TYR A 322 -12.41 -9.73 9.67
CA TYR A 322 -13.19 -9.44 10.87
C TYR A 322 -14.72 -9.48 10.65
N ARG A 323 -15.18 -9.61 9.40
CA ARG A 323 -16.59 -9.85 9.07
C ARG A 323 -16.99 -11.33 9.22
N LEU A 324 -16.02 -12.24 9.28
CA LEU A 324 -16.24 -13.66 9.52
C LEU A 324 -16.32 -13.97 11.03
N PRO A 325 -17.06 -15.02 11.40
CA PRO A 325 -16.94 -15.61 12.73
C PRO A 325 -15.46 -15.94 13.03
N ALA A 326 -15.08 -15.82 14.29
CA ALA A 326 -13.69 -15.94 14.71
C ALA A 326 -13.07 -17.31 14.30
N ARG A 327 -13.85 -18.40 14.39
CA ARG A 327 -13.47 -19.75 13.92
C ARG A 327 -13.11 -19.81 12.43
N ASP A 328 -13.83 -19.09 11.58
CA ASP A 328 -13.62 -19.12 10.11
C ASP A 328 -12.54 -18.11 9.66
N ARG A 329 -12.26 -17.12 10.52
CA ARG A 329 -11.29 -16.06 10.24
C ARG A 329 -9.84 -16.54 10.29
N ALA A 330 -9.51 -17.40 11.24
CA ALA A 330 -8.14 -17.83 11.50
C ALA A 330 -7.45 -18.53 10.32
N PRO A 331 -8.08 -19.51 9.63
CA PRO A 331 -7.46 -20.17 8.48
C PRO A 331 -7.18 -19.22 7.31
N LEU A 332 -7.85 -18.07 7.23
CA LEU A 332 -7.62 -17.04 6.20
C LEU A 332 -6.60 -15.99 6.64
N THR A 333 -6.63 -15.60 7.92
CA THR A 333 -5.75 -14.57 8.48
C THR A 333 -4.28 -14.98 8.36
N MET A 334 -3.99 -16.25 8.62
CA MET A 334 -2.61 -16.72 8.70
C MET A 334 -1.87 -16.70 7.35
N PRO A 335 -2.40 -17.27 6.25
CA PRO A 335 -1.78 -17.15 4.93
C PRO A 335 -1.60 -15.70 4.48
N LEU A 336 -2.60 -14.84 4.72
CA LEU A 336 -2.52 -13.41 4.41
C LEU A 336 -1.35 -12.74 5.15
N MET A 337 -1.20 -13.02 6.45
CA MET A 337 -0.10 -12.49 7.25
C MET A 337 1.26 -13.03 6.81
N GLN A 338 1.36 -14.30 6.45
CA GLN A 338 2.59 -14.93 5.96
C GLN A 338 3.05 -14.33 4.63
N MET A 339 2.14 -13.82 3.80
CA MET A 339 2.48 -13.09 2.58
C MET A 339 2.77 -11.61 2.84
N LEU A 340 1.93 -10.96 3.64
CA LEU A 340 2.00 -9.52 3.88
C LEU A 340 3.22 -9.14 4.71
N VAL A 341 3.43 -9.76 5.87
CA VAL A 341 4.47 -9.32 6.82
C VAL A 341 5.88 -9.36 6.23
N PRO A 342 6.33 -10.45 5.57
CA PRO A 342 7.66 -10.47 4.96
C PRO A 342 7.80 -9.45 3.83
N SER A 343 6.71 -9.15 3.11
CA SER A 343 6.72 -8.16 2.03
C SER A 343 6.88 -6.73 2.56
N LEU A 344 6.57 -6.48 3.84
CA LEU A 344 6.70 -5.16 4.47
C LEU A 344 8.06 -4.94 5.13
N ILE A 345 8.88 -5.97 5.28
CA ILE A 345 10.14 -5.90 6.03
C ILE A 345 11.31 -6.11 5.07
N PRO A 346 12.37 -5.26 5.12
CA PRO A 346 13.54 -5.39 4.26
C PRO A 346 14.50 -6.51 4.70
N LEU A 347 14.02 -7.76 4.73
CA LEU A 347 14.79 -8.92 5.21
C LEU A 347 15.62 -9.63 4.13
N ALA A 348 15.30 -9.49 2.83
CA ALA A 348 16.10 -10.04 1.73
C ALA A 348 15.78 -9.37 0.38
N THR A 349 16.78 -8.84 -0.33
CA THR A 349 16.59 -8.05 -1.57
C THR A 349 17.31 -8.60 -2.81
N HIS A 350 17.66 -9.89 -2.85
CA HIS A 350 18.66 -10.39 -3.82
C HIS A 350 18.15 -11.21 -5.02
N ARG A 351 16.84 -11.35 -5.25
CA ARG A 351 16.31 -12.28 -6.29
C ARG A 351 15.71 -11.63 -7.55
N SER A 352 15.40 -10.33 -7.54
CA SER A 352 14.88 -9.59 -8.71
C SER A 352 15.98 -8.75 -9.37
N SER A 353 15.78 -8.41 -10.66
CA SER A 353 16.66 -7.49 -11.43
C SER A 353 16.81 -6.08 -10.81
N GLY A 354 15.93 -5.72 -9.87
CA GLY A 354 15.98 -4.47 -9.09
C GLY A 354 15.76 -4.69 -7.58
N LYS A 355 15.87 -3.60 -6.81
CA LYS A 355 15.57 -3.58 -5.37
C LYS A 355 14.06 -3.57 -5.14
N VAL A 356 13.62 -4.18 -4.04
CA VAL A 356 12.21 -4.16 -3.62
C VAL A 356 11.84 -2.75 -3.13
N ASP A 357 10.70 -2.23 -3.61
CA ASP A 357 10.14 -0.96 -3.18
C ASP A 357 9.29 -1.11 -1.91
N PHE A 358 9.94 -1.05 -0.75
CA PHE A 358 9.26 -1.18 0.54
C PHE A 358 8.37 0.02 0.86
N ALA A 359 8.66 1.20 0.31
CA ALA A 359 7.80 2.37 0.46
C ALA A 359 6.45 2.12 -0.23
N ALA A 360 6.46 1.61 -1.47
CA ALA A 360 5.24 1.23 -2.17
C ALA A 360 4.47 0.12 -1.45
N HIS A 361 5.17 -0.89 -0.91
CA HIS A 361 4.53 -1.96 -0.15
C HIS A 361 3.82 -1.44 1.12
N LEU A 362 4.51 -0.61 1.91
CA LEU A 362 3.95 -0.03 3.13
C LEU A 362 2.79 0.92 2.83
N GLY A 363 2.97 1.84 1.88
CA GLY A 363 1.92 2.79 1.48
C GLY A 363 0.68 2.08 0.93
N GLY A 364 0.88 1.05 0.10
CA GLY A 364 -0.18 0.22 -0.44
C GLY A 364 -0.94 -0.52 0.66
N ALA A 365 -0.22 -1.18 1.58
CA ALA A 365 -0.80 -1.88 2.73
C ALA A 365 -1.61 -0.93 3.62
N LEU A 366 -1.10 0.26 3.93
CA LEU A 366 -1.80 1.26 4.75
C LEU A 366 -3.09 1.74 4.07
N ALA A 367 -3.01 2.11 2.79
CA ALA A 367 -4.18 2.58 2.04
C ALA A 367 -5.24 1.48 1.91
N GLY A 368 -4.82 0.24 1.63
CA GLY A 368 -5.71 -0.92 1.56
C GLY A 368 -6.35 -1.28 2.90
N ALA A 369 -5.59 -1.22 4.01
CA ALA A 369 -6.13 -1.43 5.34
C ALA A 369 -7.18 -0.37 5.71
N VAL A 370 -6.93 0.90 5.38
CA VAL A 370 -7.88 2.00 5.60
C VAL A 370 -9.14 1.79 4.75
N ALA A 371 -8.99 1.49 3.45
CA ALA A 371 -10.13 1.22 2.57
C ALA A 371 -10.96 0.01 3.05
N GLY A 372 -10.28 -1.07 3.46
CA GLY A 372 -10.90 -2.24 4.07
C GLY A 372 -11.64 -1.92 5.37
N ALA A 373 -11.07 -1.07 6.23
CA ALA A 373 -11.70 -0.65 7.49
C ALA A 373 -12.95 0.20 7.25
N ILE A 374 -12.90 1.12 6.28
CA ILE A 374 -14.07 1.91 5.85
C ILE A 374 -15.16 0.98 5.32
N LEU A 375 -14.80 0.04 4.43
CA LEU A 375 -15.76 -0.89 3.86
C LEU A 375 -16.38 -1.80 4.93
N LEU A 376 -15.57 -2.34 5.84
CA LEU A 376 -16.02 -3.14 6.98
C LEU A 376 -16.99 -2.35 7.86
N ARG A 377 -16.69 -1.08 8.14
CA ARG A 377 -17.54 -0.21 8.97
C ARG A 377 -18.90 0.07 8.34
N LEU A 378 -18.94 0.15 7.01
CA LEU A 378 -20.15 0.39 6.20
C LEU A 378 -20.90 -0.89 5.84
N TRP A 379 -20.33 -2.07 6.10
CA TRP A 379 -20.92 -3.37 5.80
C TRP A 379 -21.94 -3.77 6.88
N PRO A 380 -23.23 -3.86 6.56
CA PRO A 380 -24.26 -4.30 7.50
C PRO A 380 -24.10 -5.77 7.91
N ARG A 381 -24.44 -6.07 9.17
CA ARG A 381 -24.33 -7.43 9.73
C ARG A 381 -25.36 -8.42 9.15
N ASP A 382 -26.48 -7.91 8.66
CA ASP A 382 -27.58 -8.67 8.05
C ASP A 382 -27.32 -9.04 6.58
N ARG A 383 -26.20 -8.60 5.98
CA ARG A 383 -25.91 -8.83 4.56
C ARG A 383 -24.63 -9.64 4.32
N PRO A 384 -24.67 -10.60 3.37
CA PRO A 384 -23.52 -11.43 3.03
C PRO A 384 -22.48 -10.71 2.16
N THR A 385 -22.78 -9.53 1.61
CA THR A 385 -21.86 -8.70 0.81
C THR A 385 -21.94 -7.23 1.23
N PRO A 386 -20.88 -6.43 1.00
CA PRO A 386 -20.89 -5.02 1.36
C PRO A 386 -22.01 -4.22 0.64
N ARG A 387 -22.44 -3.11 1.24
CA ARG A 387 -23.35 -2.15 0.61
C ARG A 387 -22.69 -1.44 -0.59
N PHE A 388 -23.47 -0.63 -1.32
CA PHE A 388 -22.98 0.25 -2.38
C PHE A 388 -22.32 -0.41 -3.60
N GLY A 389 -22.71 -1.64 -3.95
CA GLY A 389 -22.18 -2.33 -5.14
C GLY A 389 -22.27 -1.49 -6.44
N ARG A 390 -23.33 -0.69 -6.62
CA ARG A 390 -23.45 0.25 -7.77
C ARG A 390 -22.36 1.34 -7.75
N ALA A 391 -22.11 1.95 -6.59
CA ALA A 391 -21.04 2.95 -6.47
C ALA A 391 -19.66 2.31 -6.70
N ALA A 392 -19.45 1.09 -6.22
CA ALA A 392 -18.23 0.33 -6.46
C ALA A 392 -18.02 0.01 -7.95
N LEU A 393 -19.09 -0.31 -8.69
CA LEU A 393 -19.05 -0.46 -10.14
C LEU A 393 -18.73 0.87 -10.85
N THR A 394 -19.31 1.99 -10.41
CA THR A 394 -18.97 3.32 -10.94
C THR A 394 -17.49 3.64 -10.70
N LEU A 395 -16.98 3.41 -9.50
CA LEU A 395 -15.56 3.59 -9.16
C LEU A 395 -14.66 2.68 -10.00
N THR A 396 -15.08 1.44 -10.24
CA THR A 396 -14.40 0.50 -11.15
C THR A 396 -14.32 1.08 -12.56
N GLY A 397 -15.45 1.55 -13.10
CA GLY A 397 -15.51 2.17 -14.43
C GLY A 397 -14.61 3.40 -14.55
N VAL A 398 -14.66 4.30 -13.56
CA VAL A 398 -13.77 5.48 -13.48
C VAL A 398 -12.31 5.03 -13.43
N GLY A 399 -11.98 4.04 -12.61
CA GLY A 399 -10.64 3.49 -12.51
C GLY A 399 -10.10 2.94 -13.83
N VAL A 400 -10.93 2.17 -14.55
CA VAL A 400 -10.58 1.65 -15.89
C VAL A 400 -10.34 2.80 -16.87
N MET A 401 -11.19 3.84 -16.86
CA MET A 401 -10.99 5.03 -17.70
C MET A 401 -9.71 5.79 -17.35
N LEU A 402 -9.36 5.89 -16.06
CA LEU A 402 -8.12 6.51 -15.62
C LEU A 402 -6.89 5.71 -16.06
N TYR A 403 -6.92 4.38 -16.00
CA TYR A 403 -5.85 3.54 -16.56
C TYR A 403 -5.73 3.69 -18.07
N ALA A 404 -6.85 3.68 -18.79
CA ALA A 404 -6.86 3.88 -20.24
C ALA A 404 -6.28 5.25 -20.62
N PHE A 405 -6.68 6.31 -19.92
CA PHE A 405 -6.14 7.65 -20.09
C PHE A 405 -4.64 7.71 -19.76
N ALA A 406 -4.21 7.04 -18.69
CA ALA A 406 -2.81 7.01 -18.29
C ALA A 406 -1.93 6.27 -19.31
N ILE A 407 -2.41 5.15 -19.86
CA ILE A 407 -1.74 4.43 -20.96
C ILE A 407 -1.69 5.30 -22.22
N TRP A 408 -2.77 5.99 -22.55
CA TRP A 408 -2.82 6.92 -23.68
C TRP A 408 -1.80 8.06 -23.53
N GLN A 409 -1.69 8.66 -22.34
CA GLN A 409 -0.67 9.68 -22.03
C GLN A 409 0.75 9.12 -22.18
N ALA A 410 1.02 7.91 -21.65
CA ALA A 410 2.32 7.26 -21.84
C ALA A 410 2.63 7.01 -23.32
N ALA A 411 1.64 6.58 -24.11
CA ALA A 411 1.80 6.39 -25.55
C ALA A 411 2.10 7.69 -26.30
N LEU A 412 1.47 8.81 -25.92
CA LEU A 412 1.75 10.14 -26.48
C LEU A 412 3.16 10.63 -26.15
N LEU A 413 3.67 10.31 -24.96
CA LEU A 413 4.99 10.72 -24.49
C LEU A 413 6.12 9.78 -24.92
N ARG A 414 5.80 8.60 -25.46
CA ARG A 414 6.79 7.61 -25.90
C ARG A 414 7.85 8.19 -26.86
N PRO A 415 7.50 8.92 -27.95
CA PRO A 415 8.50 9.47 -28.87
C PRO A 415 9.46 10.45 -28.19
N THR A 416 8.96 11.23 -27.22
CA THR A 416 9.74 12.19 -26.45
C THR A 416 10.89 11.52 -25.71
N TYR A 417 10.65 10.34 -25.13
CA TYR A 417 11.64 9.61 -24.33
C TYR A 417 12.50 8.67 -25.17
N GLU A 418 11.96 8.06 -26.22
CA GLU A 418 12.70 7.17 -27.10
C GLU A 418 13.89 7.89 -27.76
N GLY A 419 13.68 9.09 -28.31
CA GLY A 419 14.76 9.91 -28.87
C GLY A 419 15.84 10.27 -27.83
N ALA A 420 15.41 10.59 -26.60
CA ALA A 420 16.32 10.93 -25.51
C ALA A 420 17.20 9.77 -25.03
N PHE A 421 16.74 8.53 -25.19
CA PHE A 421 17.50 7.33 -24.84
C PHE A 421 18.34 6.79 -25.99
N GLN A 422 17.91 6.98 -27.24
CA GLN A 422 18.59 6.45 -28.43
C GLN A 422 19.62 7.41 -29.04
N GLY A 423 19.47 8.72 -28.82
CA GLY A 423 20.36 9.75 -29.32
C GLY A 423 21.75 9.74 -28.68
N GLU A 424 22.75 10.18 -29.45
CA GLU A 424 24.08 10.54 -28.95
C GLU A 424 24.03 11.95 -28.35
N PHE A 425 24.72 12.18 -27.22
CA PHE A 425 24.75 13.46 -26.51
C PHE A 425 26.18 13.95 -26.35
N LEU A 426 26.36 15.25 -26.54
CA LEU A 426 27.64 15.91 -26.51
C LEU A 426 28.02 16.23 -25.06
N THR A 427 29.06 15.56 -24.55
CA THR A 427 29.63 15.92 -23.25
C THR A 427 30.49 17.17 -23.37
N LYS A 428 30.59 17.96 -22.30
CA LYS A 428 31.46 19.15 -22.27
C LYS A 428 32.92 18.79 -22.60
N ASP A 429 33.41 17.69 -22.04
CA ASP A 429 34.76 17.19 -22.27
C ASP A 429 35.00 16.81 -23.74
N ASP A 430 34.03 16.15 -24.38
CA ASP A 430 34.13 15.81 -25.79
C ASP A 430 34.06 17.06 -26.67
N PHE A 431 33.22 18.03 -26.31
CA PHE A 431 33.17 19.31 -27.02
C PHE A 431 34.53 20.00 -27.01
N ASP A 432 35.09 20.24 -25.81
CA ASP A 432 36.35 20.96 -25.64
C ASP A 432 37.53 20.25 -26.33
N LYS A 433 37.54 18.91 -26.34
CA LYS A 433 38.65 18.10 -26.88
C LYS A 433 38.55 17.79 -28.37
N LYS A 434 37.33 17.62 -28.92
CA LYS A 434 37.13 17.03 -30.25
C LYS A 434 36.32 17.91 -31.19
N PHE A 435 35.43 18.75 -30.66
CA PHE A 435 34.39 19.39 -31.47
C PHE A 435 34.41 20.93 -31.41
N ALA A 436 35.27 21.52 -30.58
CA ALA A 436 35.34 22.98 -30.39
C ALA A 436 35.62 23.77 -31.68
N SER A 437 36.29 23.17 -32.67
CA SER A 437 36.59 23.78 -33.97
C SER A 437 35.59 23.41 -35.08
N GLN A 438 34.64 22.51 -34.82
CA GLN A 438 33.67 22.09 -35.82
C GLN A 438 32.55 23.12 -36.00
N PRO A 439 32.02 23.30 -37.23
CA PRO A 439 30.87 24.16 -37.45
C PRO A 439 29.63 23.57 -36.76
N VAL A 440 28.79 24.45 -36.19
CA VAL A 440 27.62 23.99 -35.42
C VAL A 440 26.60 23.21 -36.26
N SER A 441 26.53 23.45 -37.57
CA SER A 441 25.70 22.66 -38.49
C SER A 441 26.11 21.18 -38.54
N GLU A 442 27.41 20.88 -38.43
CA GLU A 442 27.92 19.52 -38.33
C GLU A 442 27.56 18.90 -36.97
N LEU A 443 27.63 19.69 -35.89
CA LEU A 443 27.21 19.26 -34.55
C LEU A 443 25.71 18.93 -34.49
N ILE A 444 24.85 19.75 -35.10
CA ILE A 444 23.41 19.48 -35.17
C ILE A 444 23.12 18.19 -35.97
N SER A 445 23.83 17.99 -37.09
CA SER A 445 23.69 16.78 -37.91
C SER A 445 24.08 15.51 -37.12
N ARG A 446 25.11 15.62 -36.28
CA ARG A 446 25.63 14.51 -35.49
C ARG A 446 24.84 14.24 -34.20
N PHE A 447 24.42 15.28 -33.50
CA PHE A 447 23.71 15.19 -32.21
C PHE A 447 22.30 15.81 -32.30
N PRO A 448 21.43 15.34 -33.20
CA PRO A 448 20.15 16.01 -33.48
C PRO A 448 19.16 15.98 -32.31
N GLU A 449 19.34 15.07 -31.35
CA GLU A 449 18.51 14.96 -30.14
C GLU A 449 19.06 15.75 -28.95
N ASP A 450 20.27 16.33 -29.06
CA ASP A 450 20.90 17.08 -27.99
C ASP A 450 20.43 18.56 -28.00
N PRO A 451 19.70 19.03 -26.98
CA PRO A 451 19.30 20.44 -26.90
C PRO A 451 20.49 21.41 -26.82
N TYR A 452 21.64 20.95 -26.34
CA TYR A 452 22.83 21.78 -26.16
C TYR A 452 23.44 22.23 -27.48
N VAL A 453 23.45 21.41 -28.53
CA VAL A 453 23.99 21.83 -29.84
C VAL A 453 23.15 22.93 -30.48
N TYR A 454 21.84 22.94 -30.26
CA TYR A 454 20.96 24.02 -30.70
C TYR A 454 21.16 25.30 -29.88
N TYR A 455 21.44 25.17 -28.58
CA TYR A 455 21.82 26.30 -27.76
C TYR A 455 23.14 26.93 -28.25
N LEU A 456 24.16 26.11 -28.55
CA LEU A 456 25.41 26.59 -29.15
C LEU A 456 25.17 27.28 -30.50
N ALA A 457 24.25 26.77 -31.32
CA ALA A 457 23.88 27.39 -32.60
C ALA A 457 23.27 28.77 -32.41
N ALA A 458 22.39 28.92 -31.42
CA ALA A 458 21.75 30.19 -31.08
C ALA A 458 22.75 31.26 -30.59
N LEU A 459 23.90 30.86 -30.03
CA LEU A 459 24.95 31.76 -29.55
C LEU A 459 25.88 32.27 -30.66
N GLN A 460 25.89 31.64 -31.84
CA GLN A 460 26.83 32.03 -32.91
C GLN A 460 26.56 33.47 -33.41
N PRO A 461 27.63 34.26 -33.68
CA PRO A 461 27.52 35.53 -34.40
C PRO A 461 26.85 35.31 -35.76
N GLN A 462 25.98 36.24 -36.16
CA GLN A 462 25.18 36.16 -37.38
C GLN A 462 25.35 37.49 -38.12
N ASP A 463 25.74 37.43 -39.40
CA ASP A 463 26.26 38.58 -40.16
C ASP A 463 25.16 39.57 -40.61
N ASP A 464 23.90 39.16 -40.61
CA ASP A 464 22.77 39.84 -41.25
C ASP A 464 21.51 39.94 -40.34
N GLY A 465 21.72 39.91 -39.02
CA GLY A 465 20.64 40.12 -38.06
C GLY A 465 19.74 38.89 -37.86
N GLY A 466 20.29 37.69 -38.08
CA GLY A 466 19.72 36.31 -38.04
C GLY A 466 18.90 35.89 -36.81
N THR A 467 18.03 36.76 -36.35
CA THR A 467 17.14 36.61 -35.20
C THR A 467 16.13 35.50 -35.43
N LYS A 468 15.69 35.30 -36.69
CA LYS A 468 14.77 34.20 -37.07
C LYS A 468 15.43 32.83 -36.95
N GLU A 469 16.69 32.71 -37.37
CA GLU A 469 17.42 31.44 -37.32
C GLU A 469 17.75 31.07 -35.86
N ARG A 470 18.23 32.05 -35.07
CA ARG A 470 18.43 31.87 -33.62
C ARG A 470 17.15 31.47 -32.90
N GLU A 471 16.02 32.10 -33.21
CA GLU A 471 14.72 31.73 -32.66
C GLU A 471 14.36 30.29 -33.01
N ALA A 472 14.59 29.88 -34.27
CA ALA A 472 14.33 28.51 -34.72
C ALA A 472 15.18 27.49 -33.95
N TYR A 473 16.48 27.74 -33.77
CA TYR A 473 17.35 26.86 -32.98
C TYR A 473 16.91 26.74 -31.52
N LEU A 474 16.59 27.86 -30.86
CA LEU A 474 16.10 27.84 -29.47
C LEU A 474 14.82 27.02 -29.35
N ARG A 475 13.87 27.19 -30.27
CA ARG A 475 12.62 26.40 -30.30
C ARG A 475 12.89 24.93 -30.56
N GLN A 476 13.82 24.61 -31.47
CA GLN A 476 14.17 23.23 -31.79
C GLN A 476 14.82 22.54 -30.59
N GLY A 477 15.78 23.16 -29.90
CA GLY A 477 16.35 22.59 -28.69
C GLY A 477 15.32 22.49 -27.55
N LEU A 478 14.45 23.49 -27.37
CA LEU A 478 13.35 23.43 -26.39
C LEU A 478 12.30 22.37 -26.72
N SER A 479 12.20 21.93 -27.98
CA SER A 479 11.33 20.80 -28.36
C SER A 479 11.87 19.45 -27.89
N LYS A 480 13.18 19.35 -27.56
CA LYS A 480 13.83 18.12 -27.07
C LYS A 480 13.58 17.90 -25.57
N GLN A 481 12.31 17.88 -25.20
CA GLN A 481 11.86 17.80 -23.80
C GLN A 481 12.35 16.54 -23.08
N GLY A 482 12.40 15.38 -23.75
CA GLY A 482 12.90 14.15 -23.13
C GLY A 482 14.37 14.25 -22.75
N ALA A 483 15.19 14.85 -23.62
CA ALA A 483 16.60 15.08 -23.36
C ALA A 483 16.82 16.09 -22.24
N LEU A 484 16.11 17.23 -22.28
CA LEU A 484 16.15 18.24 -21.22
C LEU A 484 15.79 17.65 -19.85
N ARG A 485 14.80 16.74 -19.78
CA ARG A 485 14.37 16.12 -18.52
C ARG A 485 15.31 15.02 -18.02
N LEU A 486 15.93 14.25 -18.92
CA LEU A 486 16.73 13.07 -18.54
C LEU A 486 18.23 13.37 -18.39
N HIS A 487 18.78 14.24 -19.25
CA HIS A 487 20.21 14.56 -19.29
C HIS A 487 20.56 15.90 -18.63
N TYR A 488 19.58 16.80 -18.51
CA TYR A 488 19.75 18.12 -17.86
C TYR A 488 18.78 18.31 -16.68
N PRO A 489 18.78 17.40 -15.68
CA PRO A 489 17.82 17.43 -14.57
C PRO A 489 17.93 18.68 -13.68
N ASP A 490 19.06 19.40 -13.71
CA ASP A 490 19.22 20.68 -13.00
C ASP A 490 18.47 21.86 -13.66
N ARG A 491 17.87 21.61 -14.82
CA ARG A 491 17.06 22.55 -15.62
C ARG A 491 17.78 23.84 -16.04
N LYS A 492 19.10 23.96 -15.85
CA LYS A 492 19.83 25.19 -16.18
C LYS A 492 19.78 25.51 -17.66
N LEU A 493 19.96 24.49 -18.51
CA LEU A 493 19.91 24.66 -19.96
C LEU A 493 18.51 25.05 -20.44
N ASP A 494 17.45 24.42 -19.90
CA ASP A 494 16.05 24.75 -20.20
C ASP A 494 15.73 26.22 -19.83
N VAL A 495 16.12 26.65 -18.63
CA VAL A 495 15.94 28.03 -18.15
C VAL A 495 16.68 29.01 -19.06
N GLU A 496 17.92 28.74 -19.41
CA GLU A 496 18.76 29.66 -20.18
C GLU A 496 18.25 29.83 -21.62
N MET A 497 17.87 28.73 -22.27
CA MET A 497 17.27 28.77 -23.60
C MET A 497 15.93 29.53 -23.61
N ARG A 498 15.07 29.29 -22.62
CA ARG A 498 13.79 30.03 -22.48
C ARG A 498 14.01 31.50 -22.22
N ARG A 499 14.97 31.85 -21.37
CA ARG A 499 15.35 33.24 -21.09
C ARG A 499 15.78 33.95 -22.36
N MET A 500 16.70 33.36 -23.11
CA MET A 500 17.20 33.92 -24.36
C MET A 500 16.06 34.14 -25.37
N LEU A 501 15.19 33.14 -25.53
CA LEU A 501 14.05 33.22 -26.42
C LEU A 501 13.04 34.28 -25.98
N ALA A 502 12.72 34.38 -24.69
CA ALA A 502 11.80 35.38 -24.15
C ALA A 502 12.31 36.81 -24.35
N VAL A 503 13.60 37.07 -24.13
CA VAL A 503 14.23 38.36 -24.41
C VAL A 503 14.14 38.70 -25.90
N MET A 504 14.44 37.74 -26.78
CA MET A 504 14.35 37.95 -28.23
C MET A 504 12.93 38.27 -28.68
N LEU A 505 11.93 37.52 -28.20
CA LEU A 505 10.52 37.75 -28.52
C LEU A 505 10.04 39.13 -28.03
N THR A 506 10.49 39.55 -26.85
CA THR A 506 10.17 40.87 -26.31
C THR A 506 10.73 41.99 -27.18
N ASN A 507 11.99 41.86 -27.62
CA ASN A 507 12.62 42.83 -28.53
C ASN A 507 11.93 42.91 -29.90
N GLN A 508 11.23 41.85 -30.31
CA GLN A 508 10.39 41.81 -31.52
C GLN A 508 8.95 42.31 -31.30
N GLY A 509 8.59 42.78 -30.10
CA GLY A 509 7.23 43.20 -29.76
C GLY A 509 6.24 42.06 -29.47
N ARG A 510 6.74 40.81 -29.30
CA ARG A 510 5.94 39.59 -29.04
C ARG A 510 5.93 39.24 -27.54
N ALA A 511 5.60 40.21 -26.69
CA ALA A 511 5.69 40.05 -25.23
C ALA A 511 4.80 38.93 -24.66
N ALA A 512 3.58 38.74 -25.17
CA ALA A 512 2.69 37.68 -24.71
C ALA A 512 3.30 36.28 -24.93
N GLU A 513 3.96 36.09 -26.07
CA GLU A 513 4.63 34.84 -26.42
C GLU A 513 5.90 34.64 -25.60
N ALA A 514 6.62 35.71 -25.26
CA ALA A 514 7.76 35.65 -24.34
C ALA A 514 7.36 35.09 -22.97
N THR A 515 6.23 35.56 -22.42
CA THR A 515 5.65 35.03 -21.18
C THR A 515 5.26 33.56 -21.30
N GLU A 516 4.64 33.16 -22.41
CA GLU A 516 4.24 31.76 -22.64
C GLU A 516 5.45 30.82 -22.69
N VAL A 517 6.52 31.23 -23.40
CA VAL A 517 7.78 30.47 -23.48
C VAL A 517 8.46 30.35 -22.11
N ALA A 518 8.44 31.41 -21.30
CA ALA A 518 9.10 31.42 -20.00
C ALA A 518 8.33 30.62 -18.93
N ARG A 519 7.00 30.59 -19.00
CA ARG A 519 6.10 30.03 -17.97
C ARG A 519 6.53 28.66 -17.42
N PRO A 520 6.91 27.66 -18.24
CA PRO A 520 7.28 26.33 -17.74
C PRO A 520 8.53 26.30 -16.87
N ALA A 521 9.35 27.35 -16.84
CA ALA A 521 10.57 27.45 -16.04
C ALA A 521 10.50 28.47 -14.90
N CYS A 522 9.32 29.07 -14.68
CA CYS A 522 9.11 30.06 -13.63
C CYS A 522 9.16 29.49 -12.21
N ASP A 523 8.91 28.18 -12.06
CA ASP A 523 9.00 27.46 -10.80
C ASP A 523 10.44 27.33 -10.28
N VAL A 524 11.45 27.46 -11.15
CA VAL A 524 12.89 27.42 -10.78
C VAL A 524 13.32 28.68 -10.00
N GLY A 525 12.54 29.77 -10.06
CA GLY A 525 12.85 30.99 -9.31
C GLY A 525 14.10 31.75 -9.79
N SER A 526 14.49 31.57 -11.06
CA SER A 526 15.62 32.30 -11.65
C SER A 526 15.35 33.81 -11.70
N ARG A 527 16.28 34.62 -11.16
CA ARG A 527 16.19 36.10 -11.20
C ARG A 527 16.13 36.63 -12.63
N ASP A 528 16.80 35.97 -13.55
CA ASP A 528 16.91 36.42 -14.93
C ASP A 528 15.66 36.07 -15.76
N LEU A 529 14.83 35.13 -15.29
CA LEU A 529 13.55 34.77 -15.90
C LEU A 529 12.35 35.50 -15.25
N ALA A 530 12.53 36.03 -14.04
CA ALA A 530 11.50 36.70 -13.25
C ALA A 530 10.71 37.81 -13.96
N PRO A 531 11.26 38.60 -14.92
CA PRO A 531 10.48 39.58 -15.67
C PRO A 531 9.35 38.96 -16.52
N PHE A 532 9.49 37.70 -16.93
CA PHE A 532 8.56 37.00 -17.82
C PHE A 532 7.57 36.10 -17.07
N CYS A 533 7.70 35.99 -15.75
CA CYS A 533 6.94 35.07 -14.90
C CYS A 533 5.75 35.72 -14.15
N ARG A 534 5.38 36.95 -14.53
CA ARG A 534 4.32 37.73 -13.88
C ARG A 534 3.00 37.67 -14.62
#